data_AF-A0A2S0KM98-F1
#
_entry.id   AF-A0A2S0KM98-F1
#
_cell.length_a   1.000
_cell.length_b   1.000
_cell.length_c   1.000
_cell.angle_alpha   90.00
_cell.angle_beta   90.00
_cell.angle_gamma   90.00
#
_symmetry.space_group_name_H-M   'P 1'
#
loop_
_entity.id
_entity.type
_entity.pdbx_description
1 polymer ?
#
loop_
_entity_poly.entity_id
_entity_poly.type
_entity_poly.pdbx_seq_one_letter_code
_entity_poly.pdbx_strand_id
1 'polypeptide(L)'
;MDFEKNFESNVDFDEKNSSEFVETIAGTNYKCPNCGAHIVFNADEQMYICDFCLSKFTIEEMDIATRKKQADIDRRLEKKKDIKLDKEELEAEVVQAYHCENCGADVISTDTNLSSYCYYCHSPVVFSDRLLGEKRPDEIIPFSIGKENAQAKFLDWAKNKRYIPKEFTTKAYLENMTGVYMPYWYLDSDIDVDFIGSSRSVRSWRIGDFIETEVTDYKHIRKGKFYLNDVNIVGSDKIDVNLLNGIEPYDESDIQKFSMPLLSGYLAEGFTVSGDKAEVELQRYTDNYANELLNRSFGFTGQIESIKKDFDITQQLRTYVMVPVWVLTYKYEDKIYVYAVNGSTGKSSGELPLVKKKLLLDSLGIGLIVFIIIAIIAFLIFNF
;
A
#
# COMPACT_ATOMS: atom_id res chain seq x y z
N MET A 1 -6.45 41.60 46.01
CA MET A 1 -6.71 41.23 44.60
C MET A 1 -5.50 40.46 44.10
N ASP A 2 -5.11 39.41 44.79
CA ASP A 2 -5.72 38.06 44.74
C ASP A 2 -5.50 37.42 43.38
N PHE A 3 -4.52 36.52 43.29
CA PHE A 3 -4.56 35.28 42.52
C PHE A 3 -3.32 34.44 42.85
N GLU A 4 -3.13 34.13 44.14
CA GLU A 4 -2.26 33.03 44.57
C GLU A 4 -3.12 32.11 45.43
N LYS A 5 -3.63 31.02 44.84
CA LYS A 5 -4.03 29.81 45.55
C LYS A 5 -4.36 28.67 44.60
N ASN A 6 -3.76 27.52 44.93
CA ASN A 6 -4.22 26.15 44.67
C ASN A 6 -3.94 25.55 43.28
N PHE A 7 -2.80 24.88 43.16
CA PHE A 7 -2.71 23.63 42.41
C PHE A 7 -1.57 22.76 42.98
N GLU A 8 -1.68 22.36 44.25
CA GLU A 8 -0.99 21.18 44.75
C GLU A 8 -1.95 19.99 44.59
N SER A 9 -1.91 19.35 43.43
CA SER A 9 -2.43 17.99 43.28
C SER A 9 -1.25 17.04 43.45
N ASN A 10 -1.15 16.48 44.66
CA ASN A 10 -0.36 15.29 44.94
C ASN A 10 -0.86 14.16 44.04
N VAL A 11 -0.10 13.84 43.00
CA VAL A 11 -0.18 12.54 42.33
C VAL A 11 1.02 11.76 42.86
N ASP A 12 0.79 10.99 43.93
CA ASP A 12 1.70 9.91 44.31
C ASP A 12 1.74 8.94 43.12
N PHE A 13 2.84 8.95 42.37
CA PHE A 13 3.09 7.99 41.30
C PHE A 13 3.61 6.72 41.98
N ASP A 14 2.70 5.83 42.34
CA ASP A 14 3.00 4.53 42.94
C ASP A 14 3.75 3.68 41.88
N GLU A 15 5.09 3.60 41.99
CA GLU A 15 5.99 2.88 41.06
C GLU A 15 5.69 1.37 40.91
N LYS A 16 4.80 0.81 41.73
CA LYS A 16 4.51 -0.62 41.78
C LYS A 16 3.40 -1.12 40.86
N ASN A 17 2.64 -0.24 40.21
CA ASN A 17 1.50 -0.63 39.35
C ASN A 17 1.71 -0.37 37.84
N SER A 18 2.85 0.16 37.41
CA SER A 18 3.10 0.50 35.99
C SER A 18 3.52 -0.69 35.13
N SER A 19 3.93 -1.82 35.74
CA SER A 19 4.37 -3.01 34.99
C SER A 19 3.24 -3.91 34.49
N GLU A 20 1.98 -3.64 34.86
CA GLU A 20 0.83 -4.45 34.44
C GLU A 20 0.32 -4.08 33.04
N PHE A 21 0.74 -2.94 32.48
CA PHE A 21 0.23 -2.40 31.21
C PHE A 21 1.26 -2.36 30.07
N VAL A 22 2.48 -2.89 30.28
CA VAL A 22 3.55 -2.87 29.27
C VAL A 22 3.91 -4.29 28.84
N GLU A 23 3.48 -4.67 27.63
CA GLU A 23 3.86 -5.94 27.03
C GLU A 23 5.23 -5.82 26.35
N THR A 24 6.20 -6.61 26.80
CA THR A 24 7.53 -6.64 26.18
C THR A 24 7.55 -7.59 24.98
N ILE A 25 7.78 -7.05 23.78
CA ILE A 25 7.90 -7.82 22.53
C ILE A 25 9.35 -8.05 22.15
N ALA A 26 9.64 -9.18 21.52
CA ALA A 26 10.98 -9.54 21.05
C ALA A 26 11.34 -8.79 19.75
N GLY A 27 12.18 -7.77 19.88
CA GLY A 27 12.86 -7.11 18.76
C GLY A 27 14.18 -7.81 18.41
N THR A 28 14.40 -8.09 17.13
CA THR A 28 15.62 -8.70 16.61
C THR A 28 16.35 -7.70 15.72
N ASN A 29 17.64 -7.49 16.00
CA ASN A 29 18.55 -6.79 15.09
C ASN A 29 19.33 -7.82 14.27
N TYR A 30 19.42 -7.62 12.94
CA TYR A 30 20.28 -8.41 12.07
C TYR A 30 21.70 -7.86 12.09
N LYS A 31 22.68 -8.75 12.29
CA LYS A 31 24.09 -8.40 12.48
C LYS A 31 24.93 -8.96 11.35
N CYS A 32 25.93 -8.18 10.93
CA CYS A 32 26.94 -8.56 9.97
C CYS A 32 27.71 -9.79 10.48
N PRO A 33 27.77 -10.90 9.71
CA PRO A 33 28.51 -12.11 10.11
C PRO A 33 30.01 -11.88 10.36
N ASN A 34 30.61 -10.86 9.73
CA ASN A 34 32.04 -10.60 9.80
C ASN A 34 32.45 -9.72 10.99
N CYS A 35 31.71 -8.64 11.27
CA CYS A 35 32.09 -7.66 12.30
C CYS A 35 31.06 -7.46 13.42
N GLY A 36 29.88 -8.07 13.34
CA GLY A 36 28.83 -7.97 14.36
C GLY A 36 28.06 -6.64 14.39
N ALA A 37 28.41 -5.66 13.55
CA ALA A 37 27.64 -4.43 13.39
C ALA A 37 26.26 -4.69 12.77
N HIS A 38 25.31 -3.77 12.90
CA HIS A 38 24.01 -3.91 12.20
C HIS A 38 24.20 -3.91 10.69
N ILE A 39 23.30 -4.58 9.98
CA ILE A 39 23.35 -4.71 8.54
C ILE A 39 21.96 -4.47 7.93
N VAL A 40 21.92 -3.75 6.81
CA VAL A 40 20.70 -3.39 6.09
C VAL A 40 20.72 -4.00 4.70
N PHE A 41 19.54 -4.27 4.15
CA PHE A 41 19.39 -4.65 2.76
C PHE A 41 19.55 -3.43 1.86
N ASN A 42 20.39 -3.54 0.83
CA ASN A 42 20.54 -2.52 -0.20
C ASN A 42 19.72 -2.91 -1.43
N ALA A 43 18.69 -2.12 -1.73
CA ALA A 43 17.79 -2.35 -2.85
C ALA A 43 18.47 -2.24 -4.22
N ASP A 44 19.39 -1.30 -4.42
CA ASP A 44 20.01 -1.09 -5.73
C ASP A 44 20.99 -2.22 -6.09
N GLU A 45 21.68 -2.78 -5.09
CA GLU A 45 22.62 -3.89 -5.28
C GLU A 45 22.00 -5.28 -5.03
N GLN A 46 20.73 -5.35 -4.59
CA GLN A 46 20.04 -6.60 -4.21
C GLN A 46 20.84 -7.47 -3.22
N MET A 47 21.51 -6.82 -2.27
CA MET A 47 22.37 -7.51 -1.31
C MET A 47 22.51 -6.75 0.00
N TYR A 48 22.99 -7.42 1.04
CA TYR A 48 23.30 -6.80 2.32
C TYR A 48 24.69 -6.21 2.30
N ILE A 49 24.79 -4.92 2.65
CA ILE A 49 26.06 -4.20 2.70
C ILE A 49 26.25 -3.71 4.13
N CYS A 50 27.40 -4.05 4.71
CA CYS A 50 27.76 -3.56 6.04
C CYS A 50 28.49 -2.22 5.95
N ASP A 51 27.90 -1.15 6.47
CA ASP A 51 28.51 0.20 6.45
C ASP A 51 29.81 0.31 7.26
N PHE A 52 30.08 -0.65 8.15
CA PHE A 52 31.26 -0.63 9.03
C PHE A 52 32.47 -1.34 8.43
N CYS A 53 32.28 -2.57 7.93
CA CYS A 53 33.39 -3.39 7.40
C CYS A 53 33.32 -3.60 5.88
N LEU A 54 32.32 -3.02 5.22
CA LEU A 54 32.10 -3.07 3.77
C LEU A 54 31.93 -4.49 3.19
N SER A 55 31.75 -5.49 4.06
CA SER A 55 31.43 -6.85 3.64
C SER A 55 30.05 -6.87 3.01
N LYS A 56 29.93 -7.65 1.93
CA LYS A 56 28.70 -7.82 1.16
C LYS A 56 28.23 -9.26 1.28
N PHE A 57 26.91 -9.46 1.40
CA PHE A 57 26.30 -10.78 1.52
C PHE A 57 25.03 -10.82 0.67
N THR A 58 24.85 -11.89 -0.09
CA THR A 58 23.59 -12.15 -0.80
C THR A 58 22.44 -12.44 0.19
N ILE A 59 21.20 -12.40 -0.30
CA ILE A 59 20.02 -12.76 0.51
C ILE A 59 20.16 -14.19 1.05
N GLU A 60 20.56 -15.13 0.19
CA GLU A 60 20.75 -16.53 0.54
C GLU A 60 21.85 -16.71 1.61
N GLU A 61 22.98 -16.03 1.47
CA GLU A 61 24.06 -16.07 2.47
C GLU A 61 23.61 -15.53 3.83
N MET A 62 22.81 -14.45 3.84
CA MET A 62 22.25 -13.90 5.07
C MET A 62 21.19 -14.80 5.70
N ASP A 63 20.34 -15.43 4.91
CA ASP A 63 19.39 -16.44 5.38
C ASP A 63 20.12 -17.63 6.00
N ILE A 64 21.21 -18.10 5.38
CA ILE A 64 22.05 -19.17 5.93
C ILE A 64 22.71 -18.73 7.24
N ALA A 65 23.30 -17.53 7.27
CA ALA A 65 23.99 -17.01 8.46
C ALA A 65 23.04 -16.79 9.63
N THR A 66 21.78 -16.46 9.34
CA THR A 66 20.75 -16.17 10.36
C THR A 66 19.86 -17.36 10.66
N ARG A 67 19.95 -18.46 9.91
CA ARG A 67 19.12 -19.68 10.04
C ARG A 67 19.01 -20.20 11.47
N LYS A 68 20.10 -20.21 12.24
CA LYS A 68 20.05 -20.64 13.65
C LYS A 68 19.20 -19.69 14.49
N LYS A 69 19.41 -18.37 14.36
CA LYS A 69 18.61 -17.35 15.04
C LYS A 69 17.15 -17.45 14.63
N GLN A 70 16.88 -17.69 13.34
CA GLN A 70 15.53 -17.91 12.82
C GLN A 70 14.89 -19.15 13.41
N ALA A 71 15.60 -20.28 13.47
CA ALA A 71 15.07 -21.52 14.07
C ALA A 71 14.79 -21.37 15.58
N ASP A 72 15.61 -20.61 16.30
CA ASP A 72 15.38 -20.32 17.73
C ASP A 72 14.17 -19.40 17.92
N ILE A 73 14.00 -18.40 17.04
CA ILE A 73 12.79 -17.57 16.95
C ILE A 73 11.59 -18.49 16.69
N ASP A 74 11.60 -19.29 15.63
CA ASP A 74 10.50 -20.17 15.24
C ASP A 74 10.09 -21.14 16.37
N ARG A 75 11.04 -21.71 17.11
CA ARG A 75 10.75 -22.54 18.30
C ARG A 75 10.10 -21.75 19.44
N ARG A 76 10.56 -20.52 19.70
CA ARG A 76 9.96 -19.64 20.72
C ARG A 76 8.54 -19.25 20.31
N LEU A 77 8.36 -19.00 19.03
CA LEU A 77 7.11 -18.66 18.37
C LEU A 77 6.10 -19.81 18.42
N GLU A 78 6.53 -21.07 18.17
CA GLU A 78 5.69 -22.27 18.33
C GLU A 78 5.18 -22.43 19.77
N LYS A 79 6.05 -22.24 20.79
CA LYS A 79 5.62 -22.31 22.20
C LYS A 79 4.58 -21.25 22.57
N LYS A 80 4.58 -20.09 21.92
CA LYS A 80 3.58 -19.03 22.15
C LYS A 80 2.22 -19.36 21.51
N LYS A 81 2.18 -20.13 20.41
CA LYS A 81 0.91 -20.53 19.76
C LYS A 81 0.02 -21.40 20.66
N ASP A 82 0.62 -22.17 21.57
CA ASP A 82 -0.12 -23.01 22.53
C ASP A 82 -0.73 -22.21 23.69
N ILE A 83 -0.34 -20.94 23.86
CA ILE A 83 -0.93 -20.02 24.83
C ILE A 83 -2.13 -19.37 24.15
N LYS A 84 -3.33 -19.91 24.38
CA LYS A 84 -4.58 -19.21 24.10
C LYS A 84 -4.63 -17.97 25.01
N LEU A 85 -4.23 -16.81 24.50
CA LEU A 85 -4.67 -15.55 25.11
C LEU A 85 -6.17 -15.44 24.86
N ASP A 86 -6.95 -15.36 25.94
CA ASP A 86 -8.37 -15.06 25.86
C ASP A 86 -8.55 -13.70 25.19
N LYS A 87 -9.35 -13.69 24.12
CA LYS A 87 -9.54 -12.55 23.20
C LYS A 87 -10.22 -11.33 23.84
N GLU A 88 -10.63 -11.40 25.11
CA GLU A 88 -11.42 -10.37 25.79
C GLU A 88 -10.61 -9.40 26.68
N GLU A 89 -9.31 -9.62 26.94
CA GLU A 89 -8.49 -8.71 27.77
C GLU A 89 -7.56 -7.77 26.98
N LEU A 90 -7.54 -7.86 25.65
CA LEU A 90 -6.63 -7.12 24.76
C LEU A 90 -7.25 -5.82 24.17
N GLU A 91 -8.32 -5.30 24.79
CA GLU A 91 -8.92 -4.00 24.43
C GLU A 91 -8.36 -2.81 25.24
N ALA A 92 -7.49 -3.06 26.22
CA ALA A 92 -6.69 -1.99 26.81
C ALA A 92 -5.58 -1.58 25.82
N GLU A 93 -5.30 -0.28 25.70
CA GLU A 93 -4.08 0.25 25.05
C GLU A 93 -2.84 -0.19 25.84
N VAL A 94 -2.51 -1.48 25.77
CA VAL A 94 -1.30 -2.05 26.34
C VAL A 94 -0.14 -1.43 25.58
N VAL A 95 0.67 -0.65 26.28
CA VAL A 95 1.84 0.02 25.71
C VAL A 95 2.87 -1.06 25.41
N GLN A 96 3.03 -1.44 24.15
CA GLN A 96 4.00 -2.46 23.79
C GLN A 96 5.41 -1.85 23.75
N ALA A 97 6.39 -2.51 24.37
CA ALA A 97 7.78 -2.06 24.41
C ALA A 97 8.73 -3.17 23.96
N TYR A 98 9.90 -2.82 23.44
CA TYR A 98 10.94 -3.79 23.08
C TYR A 98 12.31 -3.37 23.60
N HIS A 99 13.16 -4.36 23.87
CA HIS A 99 14.55 -4.14 24.23
C HIS A 99 15.44 -4.13 22.98
N CYS A 100 16.21 -3.06 22.77
CA CYS A 100 17.12 -2.95 21.63
C CYS A 100 18.42 -3.73 21.87
N GLU A 101 18.70 -4.79 21.08
CA GLU A 101 19.93 -5.62 21.20
C GLU A 101 21.23 -4.88 20.81
N ASN A 102 21.11 -3.65 20.30
CA ASN A 102 22.25 -2.83 19.86
C ASN A 102 22.68 -1.79 20.91
N CYS A 103 21.73 -1.03 21.49
CA CYS A 103 22.05 0.01 22.49
C CYS A 103 21.56 -0.27 23.91
N GLY A 104 20.74 -1.32 24.11
CA GLY A 104 20.20 -1.70 25.42
C GLY A 104 19.04 -0.85 25.91
N ALA A 105 18.47 0.04 25.08
CA ALA A 105 17.31 0.85 25.45
C ALA A 105 16.00 0.07 25.30
N ASP A 106 15.06 0.32 26.21
CA ASP A 106 13.67 -0.12 26.09
C ASP A 106 12.84 0.95 25.37
N VAL A 107 12.16 0.57 24.28
CA VAL A 107 11.52 1.49 23.33
C VAL A 107 10.06 1.08 23.11
N ILE A 108 9.15 2.05 23.18
CA ILE A 108 7.73 1.86 22.91
C ILE A 108 7.48 1.66 21.41
N SER A 109 6.54 0.78 21.05
CA SER A 109 6.12 0.45 19.69
C SER A 109 4.60 0.32 19.61
N THR A 110 4.01 0.68 18.46
CA THR A 110 2.58 0.43 18.17
C THR A 110 2.36 -1.04 17.83
N ASP A 111 1.19 -1.59 18.10
CA ASP A 111 0.80 -3.01 17.90
C ASP A 111 0.96 -3.56 16.46
N THR A 112 0.91 -2.66 15.47
CA THR A 112 0.84 -2.97 14.04
C THR A 112 2.20 -2.93 13.33
N ASN A 113 3.26 -2.40 13.95
CA ASN A 113 4.59 -2.38 13.34
C ASN A 113 5.21 -3.80 13.30
N LEU A 114 5.81 -4.21 12.20
CA LEU A 114 6.57 -5.47 12.07
C LEU A 114 8.08 -5.22 12.04
N SER A 115 8.50 -4.06 11.55
CA SER A 115 9.86 -3.55 11.71
C SER A 115 9.87 -2.04 11.92
N SER A 116 10.90 -1.56 12.62
CA SER A 116 11.08 -0.13 12.92
C SER A 116 12.57 0.21 13.10
N TYR A 117 12.84 1.44 13.51
CA TYR A 117 14.16 1.91 13.91
C TYR A 117 14.17 2.27 15.39
N CYS A 118 15.25 1.93 16.08
CA CYS A 118 15.47 2.42 17.45
C CYS A 118 15.69 3.94 17.42
N TYR A 119 14.83 4.73 18.06
CA TYR A 119 14.98 6.19 18.05
C TYR A 119 16.24 6.70 18.77
N TYR A 120 16.90 5.85 19.58
CA TYR A 120 18.16 6.21 20.25
C TYR A 120 19.40 6.01 19.37
N CYS A 121 19.52 4.85 18.72
CA CYS A 121 20.73 4.48 17.98
C CYS A 121 20.49 4.26 16.48
N HIS A 122 19.25 4.43 16.01
CA HIS A 122 18.80 4.27 14.63
C HIS A 122 19.09 2.90 14.01
N SER A 123 19.37 1.88 14.83
CA SER A 123 19.49 0.51 14.34
C SER A 123 18.12 -0.04 13.92
N PRO A 124 18.02 -0.77 12.79
CA PRO A 124 16.78 -1.43 12.38
C PRO A 124 16.43 -2.58 13.32
N VAL A 125 15.16 -2.70 13.69
CA VAL A 125 14.62 -3.70 14.62
C VAL A 125 13.44 -4.40 13.96
N VAL A 126 13.44 -5.73 13.97
CA VAL A 126 12.33 -6.56 13.45
C VAL A 126 11.60 -7.22 14.62
N PHE A 127 10.30 -7.02 14.74
CA PHE A 127 9.47 -7.53 15.83
C PHE A 127 9.04 -8.98 15.56
N SER A 128 9.95 -9.91 15.84
CA SER A 128 9.77 -11.34 15.59
C SER A 128 8.50 -11.94 16.19
N ASP A 129 8.10 -11.48 17.38
CA ASP A 129 6.87 -11.92 18.06
C ASP A 129 5.59 -11.58 17.29
N ARG A 130 5.62 -10.59 16.39
CA ARG A 130 4.45 -10.17 15.60
C ARG A 130 4.35 -10.88 14.24
N LEU A 131 5.38 -11.64 13.87
CA LEU A 131 5.46 -12.41 12.63
C LEU A 131 5.06 -13.87 12.88
N LEU A 132 3.86 -14.05 13.48
CA LEU A 132 3.34 -15.32 13.99
C LEU A 132 2.05 -15.75 13.29
N GLY A 133 1.97 -17.04 12.97
CA GLY A 133 0.73 -17.64 12.45
C GLY A 133 0.23 -16.87 11.22
N GLU A 134 -1.04 -16.47 11.24
CA GLU A 134 -1.67 -15.68 10.18
C GLU A 134 -1.06 -14.29 10.00
N LYS A 135 -0.36 -13.74 11.01
CA LYS A 135 0.32 -12.43 10.92
C LYS A 135 1.68 -12.48 10.23
N ARG A 136 2.20 -13.69 9.94
CA ARG A 136 3.45 -13.85 9.19
C ARG A 136 3.13 -13.76 7.68
N PRO A 137 3.81 -12.89 6.92
CA PRO A 137 3.69 -12.89 5.46
C PRO A 137 4.13 -14.23 4.87
N ASP A 138 3.43 -14.65 3.82
CA ASP A 138 3.78 -15.82 3.02
C ASP A 138 4.91 -15.45 2.05
N GLU A 139 4.78 -14.28 1.43
CA GLU A 139 5.65 -13.80 0.35
C GLU A 139 5.99 -12.32 0.51
N ILE A 140 7.00 -11.88 -0.25
CA ILE A 140 7.52 -10.51 -0.23
C ILE A 140 8.07 -10.16 -1.62
N ILE A 141 7.86 -8.92 -2.02
CA ILE A 141 8.53 -8.29 -3.15
C ILE A 141 9.64 -7.41 -2.59
N PRO A 142 10.93 -7.71 -2.80
CA PRO A 142 12.02 -6.88 -2.27
C PRO A 142 12.03 -5.48 -2.88
N PHE A 143 12.46 -4.48 -2.11
CA PHE A 143 12.82 -3.19 -2.71
C PHE A 143 13.88 -3.40 -3.79
N SER A 144 13.61 -2.93 -5.00
CA SER A 144 14.58 -2.93 -6.12
C SER A 144 15.11 -1.54 -6.44
N ILE A 145 14.45 -0.50 -5.92
CA ILE A 145 14.83 0.90 -6.09
C ILE A 145 15.23 1.45 -4.72
N GLY A 146 16.48 1.89 -4.60
CA GLY A 146 17.00 2.57 -3.42
C GLY A 146 16.42 3.99 -3.22
N LYS A 147 16.69 4.57 -2.05
CA LYS A 147 16.10 5.84 -1.62
C LYS A 147 16.40 6.98 -2.60
N GLU A 148 17.64 7.11 -3.03
CA GLU A 148 18.09 8.17 -3.94
C GLU A 148 17.40 8.06 -5.31
N ASN A 149 17.25 6.83 -5.81
CA ASN A 149 16.56 6.57 -7.07
C ASN A 149 15.06 6.84 -6.95
N ALA A 150 14.44 6.48 -5.83
CA ALA A 150 13.03 6.78 -5.55
C ALA A 150 12.79 8.30 -5.46
N GLN A 151 13.67 9.05 -4.78
CA GLN A 151 13.63 10.51 -4.74
C GLN A 151 13.73 11.12 -6.15
N ALA A 152 14.61 10.59 -7.01
CA ALA A 152 14.75 11.05 -8.38
C ALA A 152 13.47 10.80 -9.21
N LYS A 153 12.87 9.61 -9.08
CA LYS A 153 11.59 9.26 -9.74
C LYS A 153 10.44 10.16 -9.28
N PHE A 154 10.37 10.42 -7.99
CA PHE A 154 9.40 11.34 -7.40
C PHE A 154 9.57 12.77 -7.94
N LEU A 155 10.80 13.26 -7.99
CA LEU A 155 11.10 14.59 -8.54
C LEU A 155 10.70 14.70 -10.01
N ASP A 156 10.98 13.68 -10.82
CA ASP A 156 10.60 13.65 -12.24
C ASP A 156 9.08 13.72 -12.41
N TRP A 157 8.34 12.94 -11.60
CA TRP A 157 6.89 12.97 -11.56
C TRP A 157 6.32 14.36 -11.17
N ALA A 158 6.94 15.03 -10.20
CA ALA A 158 6.53 16.35 -9.72
C ALA A 158 6.93 17.51 -10.67
N LYS A 159 8.04 17.39 -11.40
CA LYS A 159 8.66 18.49 -12.18
C LYS A 159 7.74 19.14 -13.21
N ASN A 160 6.82 18.37 -13.80
CA ASN A 160 5.91 18.87 -14.85
C ASN A 160 4.73 19.68 -14.30
N LYS A 161 4.67 19.95 -13.00
CA LYS A 161 3.50 20.52 -12.33
C LYS A 161 3.79 21.98 -11.96
N ARG A 162 3.29 22.91 -12.78
CA ARG A 162 3.61 24.35 -12.71
C ARG A 162 3.23 25.04 -11.40
N TYR A 163 2.23 24.53 -10.67
CA TYR A 163 1.60 25.21 -9.54
C TYR A 163 1.96 24.64 -8.16
N ILE A 164 3.08 23.92 -8.06
CA ILE A 164 3.57 23.38 -6.79
C ILE A 164 4.50 24.37 -6.07
N PRO A 165 4.59 24.33 -4.71
CA PRO A 165 5.55 25.10 -3.94
C PRO A 165 6.99 24.73 -4.33
N LYS A 166 7.93 25.68 -4.27
CA LYS A 166 9.32 25.40 -4.65
C LYS A 166 10.01 24.52 -3.60
N GLU A 167 9.65 24.75 -2.34
CA GLU A 167 10.15 24.08 -1.15
C GLU A 167 9.90 22.56 -1.21
N PHE A 168 8.81 22.16 -1.87
CA PHE A 168 8.40 20.78 -2.09
C PHE A 168 9.48 19.91 -2.79
N THR A 169 10.31 20.54 -3.61
CA THR A 169 11.36 19.87 -4.40
C THR A 169 12.75 19.98 -3.78
N THR A 170 12.85 20.51 -2.55
CA THR A 170 14.16 20.68 -1.89
C THR A 170 14.65 19.36 -1.32
N LYS A 171 15.98 19.19 -1.36
CA LYS A 171 16.64 17.98 -0.86
C LYS A 171 16.28 17.67 0.60
N ALA A 172 16.17 18.69 1.45
CA ALA A 172 15.85 18.52 2.87
C ALA A 172 14.51 17.80 3.12
N TYR A 173 13.48 18.05 2.29
CA TYR A 173 12.21 17.33 2.41
C TYR A 173 12.30 15.91 1.86
N LEU A 174 13.02 15.71 0.75
CA LEU A 174 13.19 14.39 0.14
C LEU A 174 13.91 13.42 1.08
N GLU A 175 14.77 13.91 1.99
CA GLU A 175 15.42 13.07 3.00
C GLU A 175 14.43 12.38 3.96
N ASN A 176 13.22 12.92 4.12
CA ASN A 176 12.17 12.31 4.95
C ASN A 176 11.44 11.14 4.25
N MET A 177 11.80 10.84 3.00
CA MET A 177 11.27 9.68 2.30
C MET A 177 11.67 8.41 3.05
N THR A 178 10.68 7.59 3.39
CA THR A 178 10.84 6.41 4.23
C THR A 178 10.36 5.18 3.47
N GLY A 179 11.16 4.13 3.45
CA GLY A 179 10.80 2.87 2.83
C GLY A 179 10.00 2.01 3.80
N VAL A 180 8.84 1.54 3.35
CA VAL A 180 7.87 0.79 4.14
C VAL A 180 7.40 -0.42 3.34
N TYR A 181 7.44 -1.61 3.94
CA TYR A 181 6.72 -2.77 3.44
C TYR A 181 5.26 -2.67 3.86
N MET A 182 4.39 -2.67 2.86
CA MET A 182 2.95 -2.57 3.03
C MET A 182 2.30 -3.95 2.84
N PRO A 183 1.29 -4.28 3.66
CA PRO A 183 0.60 -5.56 3.58
C PRO A 183 -0.40 -5.56 2.43
N TYR A 184 -0.37 -6.59 1.58
CA TYR A 184 -1.33 -6.83 0.51
C TYR A 184 -1.85 -8.26 0.59
N TRP A 185 -3.10 -8.44 0.20
CA TRP A 185 -3.70 -9.75 -0.04
C TRP A 185 -3.69 -10.00 -1.53
N TYR A 186 -2.91 -10.99 -1.97
CA TYR A 186 -2.97 -11.50 -3.33
C TYR A 186 -3.94 -12.67 -3.36
N LEU A 187 -4.71 -12.75 -4.43
CA LEU A 187 -5.69 -13.80 -4.54
C LEU A 187 -5.83 -14.32 -5.97
N ASP A 188 -5.71 -15.64 -6.06
CA ASP A 188 -5.91 -16.41 -7.28
C ASP A 188 -7.22 -17.17 -7.19
N SER A 189 -8.07 -17.03 -8.22
CA SER A 189 -9.38 -17.67 -8.29
C SER A 189 -9.66 -18.31 -9.64
N ASP A 190 -10.15 -19.55 -9.58
CA ASP A 190 -10.65 -20.31 -10.73
C ASP A 190 -12.17 -20.24 -10.75
N ILE A 191 -12.74 -19.62 -11.78
CA ILE A 191 -14.17 -19.29 -11.82
C ILE A 191 -14.85 -19.96 -13.00
N ASP A 192 -15.89 -20.74 -12.69
CA ASP A 192 -16.79 -21.35 -13.67
C ASP A 192 -18.00 -20.44 -13.92
N VAL A 193 -18.26 -20.16 -15.19
CA VAL A 193 -19.35 -19.28 -15.63
C VAL A 193 -20.42 -20.08 -16.34
N ASP A 194 -21.67 -19.89 -15.90
CA ASP A 194 -22.86 -20.33 -16.63
C ASP A 194 -23.85 -19.16 -16.75
N PHE A 195 -23.85 -18.52 -17.91
CA PHE A 195 -24.71 -17.39 -18.22
C PHE A 195 -25.69 -17.73 -19.35
N ILE A 196 -26.96 -17.38 -19.12
CA ILE A 196 -28.04 -17.39 -20.11
C ILE A 196 -28.71 -16.02 -20.08
N GLY A 197 -28.79 -15.36 -21.22
CA GLY A 197 -29.50 -14.10 -21.36
C GLY A 197 -30.32 -14.04 -22.64
N SER A 198 -31.17 -13.04 -22.73
CA SER A 198 -31.91 -12.72 -23.95
C SER A 198 -31.74 -11.26 -24.32
N SER A 199 -31.71 -10.97 -25.62
CA SER A 199 -31.84 -9.59 -26.10
C SER A 199 -32.76 -9.53 -27.31
N ARG A 200 -33.29 -8.33 -27.56
CA ARG A 200 -34.15 -8.05 -28.70
C ARG A 200 -33.54 -6.92 -29.52
N SER A 201 -33.34 -7.16 -30.81
CA SER A 201 -32.97 -6.11 -31.77
C SER A 201 -34.20 -5.72 -32.56
N VAL A 202 -34.51 -4.43 -32.56
CA VAL A 202 -35.63 -3.85 -33.33
C VAL A 202 -35.03 -2.94 -34.40
N ARG A 203 -35.32 -3.23 -35.67
CA ARG A 203 -34.96 -2.38 -36.80
C ARG A 203 -36.24 -1.96 -37.49
N SER A 204 -36.42 -0.65 -37.65
CA SER A 204 -37.58 -0.12 -38.37
C SER A 204 -37.11 0.73 -39.54
N TRP A 205 -37.69 0.51 -40.71
CA TRP A 205 -37.42 1.30 -41.91
C TRP A 205 -38.72 1.59 -42.65
N ARG A 206 -38.72 2.68 -43.43
CA ARG A 206 -39.89 3.13 -44.17
C ARG A 206 -39.86 2.59 -45.59
N ILE A 207 -40.94 1.96 -46.04
CA ILE A 207 -41.17 1.57 -47.42
C ILE A 207 -42.46 2.25 -47.90
N GLY A 208 -42.32 3.34 -48.66
CA GLY A 208 -43.45 4.16 -49.10
C GLY A 208 -44.19 4.79 -47.91
N ASP A 209 -45.46 4.43 -47.75
CA ASP A 209 -46.33 4.88 -46.64
C ASP A 209 -46.33 3.93 -45.43
N PHE A 210 -45.64 2.79 -45.53
CA PHE A 210 -45.58 1.80 -44.46
C PHE A 210 -44.28 1.93 -43.66
N ILE A 211 -44.35 1.65 -42.36
CA ILE A 211 -43.20 1.40 -41.51
C ILE A 211 -43.14 -0.10 -41.29
N GLU A 212 -42.11 -0.74 -41.85
CA GLU A 212 -41.81 -2.14 -41.53
C GLU A 212 -40.88 -2.18 -40.32
N THR A 213 -41.13 -3.14 -39.44
CA THR A 213 -40.33 -3.36 -38.23
C THR A 213 -39.93 -4.82 -38.15
N GLU A 214 -38.63 -5.06 -38.21
CA GLU A 214 -38.01 -6.35 -37.96
C GLU A 214 -37.65 -6.46 -36.49
N VAL A 215 -38.12 -7.53 -35.85
CA VAL A 215 -37.80 -7.88 -34.47
C VAL A 215 -37.04 -9.19 -34.48
N THR A 216 -35.79 -9.18 -34.01
CA THR A 216 -34.99 -10.39 -33.83
C THR A 216 -34.73 -10.62 -32.35
N ASP A 217 -35.19 -11.77 -31.85
CA ASP A 217 -34.90 -12.22 -30.49
C ASP A 217 -33.64 -13.10 -30.49
N TYR A 218 -32.68 -12.76 -29.64
CA TYR A 218 -31.42 -13.48 -29.45
C TYR A 218 -31.42 -14.18 -28.10
N LYS A 219 -30.96 -15.43 -28.09
CA LYS A 219 -30.60 -16.16 -26.87
C LYS A 219 -29.09 -16.20 -26.76
N HIS A 220 -28.56 -15.61 -25.70
CA HIS A 220 -27.14 -15.60 -25.37
C HIS A 220 -26.84 -16.71 -24.40
N ILE A 221 -25.88 -17.57 -24.75
CA ILE A 221 -25.38 -18.62 -23.87
C ILE A 221 -23.86 -18.43 -23.78
N ARG A 222 -23.33 -18.32 -22.57
CA ARG A 222 -21.89 -18.27 -22.31
C ARG A 222 -21.59 -19.28 -21.20
N LYS A 223 -20.74 -20.24 -21.52
CA LYS A 223 -20.19 -21.21 -20.58
C LYS A 223 -18.69 -21.25 -20.76
N GLY A 224 -17.95 -21.19 -19.67
CA GLY A 224 -16.50 -21.21 -19.73
C GLY A 224 -15.89 -21.09 -18.35
N LYS A 225 -14.58 -21.25 -18.32
CA LYS A 225 -13.76 -20.99 -17.14
C LYS A 225 -12.95 -19.73 -17.40
N PHE A 226 -12.78 -18.89 -16.40
CA PHE A 226 -11.75 -17.86 -16.44
C PHE A 226 -10.97 -17.88 -15.13
N TYR A 227 -9.71 -17.44 -15.22
CA TYR A 227 -8.77 -17.41 -14.12
C TYR A 227 -8.53 -15.95 -13.79
N LEU A 228 -8.69 -15.61 -12.51
CA LEU A 228 -8.23 -14.34 -11.97
C LEU A 228 -6.96 -14.65 -11.21
N ASN A 229 -5.82 -14.21 -11.75
CA ASN A 229 -4.55 -14.34 -11.08
C ASN A 229 -4.14 -12.96 -10.56
N ASP A 230 -3.50 -12.95 -9.40
CA ASP A 230 -2.79 -11.79 -8.86
C ASP A 230 -3.68 -10.55 -8.67
N VAL A 231 -4.96 -10.79 -8.40
CA VAL A 231 -5.84 -9.71 -7.94
C VAL A 231 -5.42 -9.37 -6.52
N ASN A 232 -4.92 -8.15 -6.36
CA ASN A 232 -4.39 -7.70 -5.09
C ASN A 232 -5.33 -6.68 -4.43
N ILE A 233 -5.34 -6.70 -3.09
CA ILE A 233 -6.09 -5.76 -2.26
C ILE A 233 -5.16 -5.28 -1.15
N VAL A 234 -5.17 -3.97 -0.90
CA VAL A 234 -4.42 -3.36 0.19
C VAL A 234 -4.90 -3.93 1.54
N GLY A 235 -3.98 -4.47 2.33
CA GLY A 235 -4.25 -5.05 3.67
C GLY A 235 -4.22 -4.03 4.81
N SER A 236 -4.13 -2.73 4.52
CA SER A 236 -4.04 -1.63 5.49
C SER A 236 -5.08 -0.56 5.21
N ASP A 237 -5.71 -0.05 6.26
CA ASP A 237 -6.67 1.06 6.25
C ASP A 237 -6.05 2.40 6.71
N LYS A 238 -4.74 2.42 7.02
CA LYS A 238 -4.04 3.62 7.52
C LYS A 238 -3.66 4.61 6.43
N ILE A 239 -3.53 4.15 5.19
CA ILE A 239 -3.19 4.96 4.03
C ILE A 239 -4.34 4.89 3.04
N ASP A 240 -4.63 6.01 2.38
CA ASP A 240 -5.64 6.07 1.33
C ASP A 240 -5.35 5.02 0.25
N VAL A 241 -6.28 4.07 0.08
CA VAL A 241 -6.18 2.99 -0.90
C VAL A 241 -5.98 3.54 -2.32
N ASN A 242 -6.56 4.70 -2.65
CA ASN A 242 -6.37 5.31 -3.98
C ASN A 242 -4.93 5.78 -4.22
N LEU A 243 -4.22 6.18 -3.15
CA LEU A 243 -2.81 6.55 -3.24
C LEU A 243 -1.97 5.33 -3.64
N LEU A 244 -2.23 4.20 -2.97
CA LEU A 244 -1.54 2.94 -3.16
C LEU A 244 -1.88 2.28 -4.51
N ASN A 245 -3.16 2.23 -4.88
CA ASN A 245 -3.58 1.79 -6.22
C ASN A 245 -2.96 2.65 -7.34
N GLY A 246 -2.64 3.92 -7.03
CA GLY A 246 -1.98 4.82 -7.99
C GLY A 246 -0.53 4.43 -8.33
N ILE A 247 0.15 3.68 -7.46
CA ILE A 247 1.54 3.23 -7.66
C ILE A 247 1.67 1.81 -8.24
N GLU A 248 0.57 1.08 -8.36
CA GLU A 248 0.49 -0.22 -9.06
C GLU A 248 0.71 -0.09 -10.59
N PRO A 249 1.10 -1.17 -11.29
CA PRO A 249 1.22 -2.56 -10.83
C PRO A 249 2.58 -2.89 -10.21
N TYR A 250 2.63 -4.00 -9.48
CA TYR A 250 3.85 -4.72 -9.13
C TYR A 250 4.04 -5.89 -10.11
N ASP A 251 5.29 -6.28 -10.36
CA ASP A 251 5.60 -7.44 -11.21
C ASP A 251 5.59 -8.71 -10.36
N GLU A 252 4.80 -9.70 -10.78
CA GLU A 252 4.69 -11.00 -10.11
C GLU A 252 6.02 -11.75 -10.11
N SER A 253 6.87 -11.53 -11.13
CA SER A 253 8.16 -12.20 -11.22
C SER A 253 9.14 -11.75 -10.13
N ASP A 254 8.85 -10.63 -9.44
CA ASP A 254 9.62 -10.13 -8.30
C ASP A 254 9.19 -10.77 -6.96
N ILE A 255 8.11 -11.54 -6.95
CA ILE A 255 7.59 -12.19 -5.73
C ILE A 255 8.52 -13.34 -5.32
N GLN A 256 8.90 -13.35 -4.05
CA GLN A 256 9.67 -14.43 -3.44
C GLN A 256 9.12 -14.82 -2.07
N LYS A 257 9.52 -16.00 -1.59
CA LYS A 257 9.16 -16.45 -0.25
C LYS A 257 9.62 -15.46 0.80
N PHE A 258 8.77 -15.23 1.80
CA PHE A 258 9.07 -14.27 2.86
C PHE A 258 10.33 -14.65 3.65
N SER A 259 11.31 -13.75 3.67
CA SER A 259 12.50 -13.79 4.50
C SER A 259 12.50 -12.59 5.46
N MET A 260 12.58 -12.86 6.76
CA MET A 260 12.58 -11.83 7.82
C MET A 260 13.77 -10.86 7.73
N PRO A 261 15.01 -11.31 7.41
CA PRO A 261 16.13 -10.41 7.13
C PRO A 261 15.83 -9.26 6.15
N LEU A 262 14.91 -9.42 5.20
CA LEU A 262 14.59 -8.39 4.19
C LEU A 262 13.90 -7.16 4.79
N LEU A 263 13.31 -7.31 5.97
CA LEU A 263 12.75 -6.19 6.73
C LEU A 263 13.85 -5.31 7.36
N SER A 264 15.11 -5.77 7.39
CA SER A 264 16.22 -4.99 7.94
C SER A 264 16.60 -3.85 7.01
N GLY A 265 16.35 -2.61 7.44
CA GLY A 265 16.57 -1.40 6.65
C GLY A 265 15.29 -0.79 6.07
N TYR A 266 14.13 -1.33 6.41
CA TYR A 266 12.82 -0.79 6.03
C TYR A 266 11.86 -0.84 7.21
N LEU A 267 10.90 0.08 7.24
CA LEU A 267 9.73 -0.10 8.09
C LEU A 267 8.85 -1.20 7.50
N ALA A 268 8.02 -1.82 8.32
CA ALA A 268 7.05 -2.79 7.85
C ALA A 268 5.81 -2.70 8.74
N GLU A 269 4.64 -2.74 8.12
CA GLU A 269 3.36 -2.75 8.83
C GLU A 269 2.64 -4.09 8.60
N GLY A 270 2.03 -4.62 9.66
CA GLY A 270 1.12 -5.75 9.54
C GLY A 270 -0.24 -5.31 9.01
N PHE A 271 -1.00 -6.25 8.47
CA PHE A 271 -2.36 -5.96 8.00
C PHE A 271 -3.27 -5.50 9.15
N THR A 272 -4.13 -4.53 8.86
CA THR A 272 -5.27 -4.13 9.70
C THR A 272 -6.59 -4.61 9.10
N VAL A 273 -6.63 -4.84 7.79
CA VAL A 273 -7.73 -5.48 7.07
C VAL A 273 -7.47 -6.98 7.01
N SER A 274 -8.33 -7.77 7.67
CA SER A 274 -8.20 -9.23 7.67
C SER A 274 -8.44 -9.83 6.28
N GLY A 275 -7.87 -11.01 6.03
CA GLY A 275 -8.08 -11.74 4.78
C GLY A 275 -9.55 -11.99 4.44
N ASP A 276 -10.39 -12.26 5.45
CA ASP A 276 -11.83 -12.46 5.25
C ASP A 276 -12.56 -11.19 4.79
N LYS A 277 -12.11 -10.00 5.26
CA LYS A 277 -12.65 -8.72 4.77
C LYS A 277 -12.20 -8.44 3.33
N ALA A 278 -10.93 -8.72 3.03
CA ALA A 278 -10.38 -8.58 1.69
C ALA A 278 -11.12 -9.49 0.69
N GLU A 279 -11.48 -10.70 1.10
CA GLU A 279 -12.24 -11.66 0.29
C GLU A 279 -13.64 -11.14 -0.10
N VAL A 280 -14.35 -10.46 0.80
CA VAL A 280 -15.65 -9.82 0.46
C VAL A 280 -15.47 -8.72 -0.59
N GLU A 281 -14.43 -7.89 -0.45
CA GLU A 281 -14.13 -6.86 -1.42
C GLU A 281 -13.74 -7.45 -2.79
N LEU A 282 -13.01 -8.56 -2.75
CA LEU A 282 -12.62 -9.30 -3.93
C LEU A 282 -13.79 -9.94 -4.66
N GLN A 283 -14.74 -10.54 -3.94
CA GLN A 283 -15.94 -11.12 -4.56
C GLN A 283 -16.65 -10.08 -5.42
N ARG A 284 -16.77 -8.85 -4.90
CA ARG A 284 -17.37 -7.73 -5.62
C ARG A 284 -16.53 -7.32 -6.84
N TYR A 285 -15.21 -7.31 -6.73
CA TYR A 285 -14.31 -7.05 -7.87
C TYR A 285 -14.48 -8.12 -8.96
N THR A 286 -14.45 -9.38 -8.56
CA THR A 286 -14.63 -10.56 -9.39
C THR A 286 -15.95 -10.52 -10.14
N ASP A 287 -17.05 -10.26 -9.45
CA ASP A 287 -18.38 -10.16 -10.06
C ASP A 287 -18.42 -9.04 -11.12
N ASN A 288 -17.83 -7.89 -10.82
CA ASN A 288 -17.79 -6.76 -11.76
C ASN A 288 -16.95 -7.09 -12.99
N TYR A 289 -15.78 -7.69 -12.81
CA TYR A 289 -14.91 -8.09 -13.90
C TYR A 289 -15.54 -9.19 -14.77
N ALA A 290 -16.13 -10.20 -14.14
CA ALA A 290 -16.88 -11.25 -14.84
C ALA A 290 -18.01 -10.67 -15.69
N ASN A 291 -18.73 -9.66 -15.16
CA ASN A 291 -19.77 -8.95 -15.91
C ASN A 291 -19.20 -8.20 -17.11
N GLU A 292 -18.07 -7.53 -16.93
CA GLU A 292 -17.41 -6.82 -18.02
C GLU A 292 -16.96 -7.78 -19.12
N LEU A 293 -16.36 -8.91 -18.76
CA LEU A 293 -15.96 -9.96 -19.71
C LEU A 293 -17.17 -10.54 -20.47
N LEU A 294 -18.25 -10.85 -19.75
CA LEU A 294 -19.50 -11.30 -20.38
C LEU A 294 -20.00 -10.26 -21.37
N ASN A 295 -20.08 -8.98 -20.95
CA ASN A 295 -20.54 -7.87 -21.79
C ASN A 295 -19.70 -7.72 -23.06
N ARG A 296 -18.37 -7.77 -22.94
CA ARG A 296 -17.44 -7.73 -24.09
C ARG A 296 -17.65 -8.92 -25.02
N SER A 297 -18.01 -10.10 -24.51
CA SER A 297 -18.20 -11.31 -25.30
C SER A 297 -19.46 -11.32 -26.18
N PHE A 298 -20.44 -10.45 -25.92
CA PHE A 298 -21.71 -10.48 -26.65
C PHE A 298 -21.64 -9.80 -28.02
N GLY A 299 -20.66 -8.89 -28.25
CA GLY A 299 -20.53 -8.15 -29.50
C GLY A 299 -21.78 -7.33 -29.88
N PHE A 300 -22.68 -7.09 -28.91
CA PHE A 300 -23.99 -6.49 -29.09
C PHE A 300 -24.11 -5.23 -28.23
N THR A 301 -24.73 -4.18 -28.77
CA THR A 301 -24.82 -2.85 -28.11
C THR A 301 -26.15 -2.61 -27.38
N GLY A 302 -27.11 -3.53 -27.44
CA GLY A 302 -28.38 -3.41 -26.73
C GLY A 302 -28.35 -4.06 -25.34
N GLN A 303 -29.33 -3.69 -24.50
CA GLN A 303 -29.49 -4.24 -23.17
C GLN A 303 -29.79 -5.74 -23.23
N ILE A 304 -28.98 -6.55 -22.56
CA ILE A 304 -29.19 -8.00 -22.41
C ILE A 304 -29.88 -8.22 -21.08
N GLU A 305 -31.02 -8.90 -21.11
CA GLU A 305 -31.72 -9.34 -19.91
C GLU A 305 -31.12 -10.67 -19.45
N SER A 306 -30.66 -10.70 -18.19
CA SER A 306 -30.08 -11.90 -17.58
C SER A 306 -31.19 -12.84 -17.14
N ILE A 307 -31.19 -14.07 -17.65
CA ILE A 307 -32.12 -15.15 -17.25
C ILE A 307 -31.46 -16.05 -16.20
N LYS A 308 -30.19 -16.41 -16.43
CA LYS A 308 -29.35 -17.21 -15.54
C LYS A 308 -27.96 -16.59 -15.51
N LYS A 309 -27.38 -16.49 -14.32
CA LYS A 309 -26.03 -15.97 -14.15
C LYS A 309 -25.42 -16.56 -12.88
N ASP A 310 -24.66 -17.62 -13.08
CA ASP A 310 -23.93 -18.28 -12.00
C ASP A 310 -22.43 -18.07 -12.24
N PHE A 311 -21.75 -17.59 -11.21
CA PHE A 311 -20.30 -17.57 -11.10
C PHE A 311 -19.94 -18.46 -9.92
N ASP A 312 -19.27 -19.57 -10.19
CA ASP A 312 -18.87 -20.53 -9.18
C ASP A 312 -17.36 -20.46 -8.99
N ILE A 313 -16.91 -20.07 -7.79
CA ILE A 313 -15.49 -20.03 -7.45
C ILE A 313 -15.10 -21.44 -7.02
N THR A 314 -14.35 -22.12 -7.89
CA THR A 314 -13.99 -23.53 -7.70
C THR A 314 -12.71 -23.72 -6.88
N GLN A 315 -11.80 -22.75 -6.95
CA GLN A 315 -10.58 -22.70 -6.16
C GLN A 315 -10.27 -21.24 -5.82
N GLN A 316 -9.78 -21.03 -4.61
CA GLN A 316 -9.38 -19.72 -4.13
C GLN A 316 -8.13 -19.85 -3.27
N LEU A 317 -7.02 -19.27 -3.70
CA LEU A 317 -5.77 -19.22 -2.96
C LEU A 317 -5.51 -17.79 -2.53
N ARG A 318 -5.45 -17.56 -1.22
CA ARG A 318 -5.13 -16.26 -0.63
C ARG A 318 -3.70 -16.28 -0.10
N THR A 319 -2.93 -15.28 -0.49
CA THR A 319 -1.53 -15.13 -0.11
C THR A 319 -1.30 -13.76 0.53
N TYR A 320 -0.67 -13.75 1.71
CA TYR A 320 -0.26 -12.51 2.36
C TYR A 320 1.11 -12.07 1.82
N VAL A 321 1.13 -10.99 1.04
CA VAL A 321 2.32 -10.47 0.37
C VAL A 321 2.71 -9.11 0.93
N MET A 322 3.99 -8.92 1.20
CA MET A 322 4.58 -7.63 1.55
C MET A 322 5.14 -6.94 0.32
N VAL A 323 4.69 -5.72 0.02
CA VAL A 323 5.15 -4.96 -1.15
C VAL A 323 5.94 -3.71 -0.75
N PRO A 324 6.95 -3.30 -1.56
CA PRO A 324 7.85 -2.22 -1.19
C PRO A 324 7.28 -0.85 -1.60
N VAL A 325 7.09 0.05 -0.64
CA VAL A 325 6.57 1.40 -0.87
C VAL A 325 7.48 2.45 -0.25
N TRP A 326 7.92 3.42 -1.03
CA TRP A 326 8.52 4.64 -0.50
C TRP A 326 7.43 5.67 -0.20
N VAL A 327 7.33 6.08 1.06
CA VAL A 327 6.35 7.08 1.52
C VAL A 327 7.06 8.39 1.81
N LEU A 328 6.48 9.50 1.36
CA LEU A 328 6.93 10.84 1.68
C LEU A 328 5.75 11.68 2.18
N THR A 329 5.95 12.37 3.30
CA THR A 329 4.94 13.25 3.88
C THR A 329 5.40 14.69 3.81
N TYR A 330 4.53 15.57 3.30
CA TYR A 330 4.79 17.00 3.16
C TYR A 330 3.67 17.81 3.79
N LYS A 331 4.01 18.65 4.77
CA LYS A 331 3.06 19.62 5.33
C LYS A 331 3.15 20.92 4.55
N TYR A 332 2.02 21.36 4.01
CA TYR A 332 1.89 22.64 3.32
C TYR A 332 0.66 23.39 3.83
N GLU A 333 0.87 24.61 4.33
CA GLU A 333 -0.14 25.32 5.12
C GLU A 333 -0.62 24.42 6.28
N ASP A 334 -1.92 24.22 6.41
CA ASP A 334 -2.52 23.37 7.45
C ASP A 334 -2.88 21.96 6.98
N LYS A 335 -2.46 21.57 5.75
CA LYS A 335 -2.76 20.25 5.18
C LYS A 335 -1.51 19.38 5.09
N ILE A 336 -1.67 18.11 5.43
CA ILE A 336 -0.66 17.06 5.23
C ILE A 336 -0.94 16.40 3.88
N TYR A 337 0.11 16.27 3.08
CA TYR A 337 0.10 15.58 1.81
C TYR A 337 0.99 14.35 1.90
N VAL A 338 0.48 13.21 1.47
CA VAL A 338 1.20 11.93 1.45
C VAL A 338 1.43 11.53 0.00
N TYR A 339 2.64 11.07 -0.27
CA TYR A 339 3.07 10.57 -1.57
C TYR A 339 3.58 9.16 -1.41
N ALA A 340 3.34 8.35 -2.43
CA ALA A 340 3.84 7.00 -2.52
C ALA A 340 4.64 6.85 -3.81
N VAL A 341 5.72 6.07 -3.74
CA VAL A 341 6.48 5.60 -4.90
C VAL A 341 6.65 4.10 -4.78
N ASN A 342 6.31 3.39 -5.85
CA ASN A 342 6.51 1.95 -5.95
C ASN A 342 8.01 1.63 -5.83
N GLY A 343 8.38 0.79 -4.85
CA GLY A 343 9.76 0.42 -4.56
C GLY A 343 10.41 -0.54 -5.57
N SER A 344 9.64 -1.06 -6.53
CA SER A 344 10.14 -1.90 -7.63
C SER A 344 10.14 -1.14 -8.96
N THR A 345 9.07 -0.42 -9.28
CA THR A 345 8.90 0.23 -10.60
C THR A 345 9.23 1.73 -10.61
N GLY A 346 9.17 2.39 -9.46
CA GLY A 346 9.37 3.84 -9.32
C GLY A 346 8.15 4.66 -9.73
N LYS A 347 7.01 4.02 -10.03
CA LYS A 347 5.75 4.71 -10.31
C LYS A 347 5.32 5.50 -9.08
N SER A 348 5.00 6.77 -9.28
CA SER A 348 4.70 7.72 -8.19
C SER A 348 3.24 8.15 -8.21
N SER A 349 2.65 8.32 -7.02
CA SER A 349 1.28 8.79 -6.83
C SER A 349 1.20 9.74 -5.63
N GLY A 350 0.22 10.65 -5.64
CA GLY A 350 -0.08 11.54 -4.52
C GLY A 350 -0.77 12.82 -4.92
N GLU A 351 -1.35 13.48 -3.92
CA GLU A 351 -1.98 14.80 -4.10
C GLU A 351 -0.91 15.89 -3.98
N LEU A 352 -0.76 16.72 -5.00
CA LEU A 352 0.22 17.81 -4.98
C LEU A 352 -0.38 19.09 -4.35
N PRO A 353 0.34 19.78 -3.45
CA PRO A 353 -0.09 21.08 -2.94
C PRO A 353 -0.17 22.09 -4.08
N LEU A 354 -1.27 22.83 -4.12
CA LEU A 354 -1.49 23.87 -5.10
C LEU A 354 -1.21 25.25 -4.50
N VAL A 355 -0.29 25.98 -5.10
CA VAL A 355 -0.06 27.39 -4.82
C VAL A 355 -1.18 28.20 -5.47
N LYS A 356 -2.32 28.32 -4.77
CA LYS A 356 -3.55 28.98 -5.26
C LYS A 356 -3.30 30.37 -5.85
N LYS A 357 -2.42 31.16 -5.22
CA LYS A 357 -2.06 32.51 -5.71
C LYS A 357 -1.43 32.46 -7.10
N LYS A 358 -0.50 31.53 -7.34
CA LYS A 358 0.18 31.37 -8.64
C LYS A 358 -0.80 30.91 -9.71
N LEU A 359 -1.67 29.96 -9.37
CA LEU A 359 -2.73 29.48 -10.26
C LEU A 359 -3.70 30.60 -10.65
N LEU A 360 -4.15 31.40 -9.67
CA LEU A 360 -5.10 32.49 -9.90
C LEU A 360 -4.50 33.59 -10.78
N LEU A 361 -3.24 33.98 -10.54
CA LEU A 361 -2.54 34.97 -11.36
C LEU A 361 -2.34 34.48 -12.81
N ASP A 362 -1.90 33.24 -13.00
CA ASP A 362 -1.72 32.66 -14.34
C ASP A 362 -3.08 32.54 -15.06
N SER A 363 -4.14 32.15 -14.35
CA SER A 363 -5.50 32.04 -14.92
C SER A 363 -6.07 33.40 -15.33
N LEU A 364 -5.90 34.44 -14.50
CA LEU A 364 -6.31 35.81 -14.83
C LEU A 364 -5.52 36.36 -16.02
N GLY A 365 -4.21 36.11 -16.06
CA GLY A 365 -3.35 36.54 -17.17
C GLY A 365 -3.77 35.92 -18.50
N ILE A 366 -3.97 34.60 -18.53
CA ILE A 366 -4.46 33.89 -19.73
C ILE A 366 -5.87 34.38 -20.11
N GLY A 367 -6.76 34.53 -19.13
CA GLY A 367 -8.11 35.04 -19.35
C GLY A 367 -8.13 36.43 -19.98
N LEU A 368 -7.28 37.35 -19.51
CA LEU A 368 -7.13 38.70 -20.06
C LEU A 368 -6.62 38.65 -21.51
N ILE A 369 -5.61 37.82 -21.80
CA ILE A 369 -5.05 37.66 -23.15
C ILE A 369 -6.13 37.16 -24.12
N VAL A 370 -6.86 36.10 -23.73
CA VAL A 370 -7.95 35.54 -24.54
C VAL A 370 -9.05 36.58 -24.75
N PHE A 371 -9.43 37.33 -23.70
CA PHE A 371 -10.41 38.40 -23.80
C PHE A 371 -9.97 39.50 -24.79
N ILE A 372 -8.72 39.94 -24.74
CA ILE A 372 -8.17 40.94 -25.67
C ILE A 372 -8.19 40.40 -27.11
N ILE A 373 -7.80 39.15 -27.33
CA ILE A 373 -7.81 38.53 -28.66
C ILE A 373 -9.24 38.49 -29.22
N ILE A 374 -10.21 38.03 -28.42
CA ILE A 374 -11.62 37.98 -28.81
C ILE A 374 -12.15 39.39 -29.09
N ALA A 375 -11.81 40.39 -28.26
CA ALA A 375 -12.22 41.77 -28.46
C ALA A 375 -11.65 42.36 -29.77
N ILE A 376 -10.39 42.08 -30.11
CA ILE A 376 -9.77 42.50 -31.38
C ILE A 376 -10.48 41.82 -32.57
N ILE A 377 -10.73 40.51 -32.49
CA ILE A 377 -11.42 39.77 -33.55
C ILE A 377 -12.84 40.32 -33.74
N ALA A 378 -13.59 40.53 -32.66
CA ALA A 378 -14.92 41.12 -32.73
C ALA A 378 -14.88 42.53 -33.32
N PHE A 379 -13.94 43.38 -32.89
CA PHE A 379 -13.75 44.71 -33.46
C PHE A 379 -13.48 44.68 -34.96
N LEU A 380 -12.67 43.74 -35.45
CA LEU A 380 -12.39 43.55 -36.88
C LEU A 380 -13.62 43.03 -37.66
N ILE A 381 -14.45 42.17 -37.07
CA ILE A 381 -15.66 41.63 -37.70
C ILE A 381 -16.78 42.69 -37.78
N PHE A 382 -16.97 43.51 -36.74
CA PHE A 382 -18.06 44.48 -36.68
C PHE A 382 -17.74 45.85 -37.31
N ASN A 383 -16.47 46.11 -37.66
CA ASN A 383 -16.05 47.33 -38.39
C ASN A 383 -15.71 47.08 -39.87
N PHE A 384 -15.96 45.88 -40.38
CA PHE A 384 -16.09 45.57 -41.81
C PHE A 384 -17.56 45.34 -42.12
#